data_AF-A0AAU8TA19-F1
#
_entry.id   AF-A0AAU8TA19-F1
#
_cell.length_a   1.000
_cell.length_b   1.000
_cell.length_c   1.000
_cell.angle_alpha   90.00
_cell.angle_beta   90.00
_cell.angle_gamma   90.00
#
_symmetry.space_group_name_H-M   'P 1'
#
loop_
_entity.id
_entity.type
_entity.pdbx_description
1 polymer ?
#
loop_
_entity_poly.entity_id
_entity_poly.type
_entity_poly.pdbx_seq_one_letter_code
_entity_poly.pdbx_strand_id
1 'polypeptide(L)'
;MCIDNMRIFMAREAHPQRTAALISIREHVARLGTVEGQRAARELFPAIGKPTWEGWCRVVRLGDRADVEPLAESFAVTTRPITPITAGVELRGFEFDQRIAEMDAAARALIDVAWPVDPETRRRGRVKNPMLLKAAHAALAQTAGLVVKHQEAAWSYERCLERMEELVDTASAVLKGAGDRELTGKFIQALGELEARWANPGHRYGRGVSPARAAPDF
;
A
#
# COMPACT_ATOMS: atom_id res chain seq x y z
N MET A 1 -1.60 -25.74 39.09
CA MET A 1 -0.16 -25.58 38.77
C MET A 1 -0.03 -25.41 37.27
N CYS A 2 0.24 -24.19 36.84
CA CYS A 2 0.54 -23.82 35.46
C CYS A 2 2.06 -23.82 35.29
N ILE A 3 2.61 -24.54 34.31
CA ILE A 3 3.95 -24.24 33.76
C ILE A 3 3.91 -24.46 32.25
N ASP A 4 3.90 -23.34 31.55
CA ASP A 4 4.50 -23.00 30.27
C ASP A 4 4.87 -24.10 29.26
N ASN A 5 4.10 -24.13 28.17
CA ASN A 5 4.58 -24.54 26.86
C ASN A 5 4.22 -23.49 25.80
N MET A 6 4.45 -22.21 26.13
CA MET A 6 4.38 -21.10 25.18
C MET A 6 5.78 -20.86 24.59
N ARG A 7 6.27 -21.80 23.78
CA ARG A 7 7.44 -21.54 22.92
C ARG A 7 6.99 -20.63 21.77
N ILE A 8 7.17 -19.34 22.02
CA ILE A 8 7.20 -18.26 21.04
C ILE A 8 7.96 -18.75 19.80
N PHE A 9 7.28 -18.80 18.65
CA PHE A 9 7.92 -18.83 17.33
C PHE A 9 8.66 -17.49 17.15
N MET A 10 9.84 -17.35 17.78
CA MET A 10 10.74 -16.26 17.39
C MET A 10 11.13 -16.52 15.95
N ALA A 11 10.86 -15.55 15.08
CA ALA A 11 11.37 -15.55 13.72
C ALA A 11 12.87 -15.88 13.79
N ARG A 12 13.27 -17.01 13.19
CA ARG A 12 14.68 -17.41 13.16
C ARG A 12 15.48 -16.24 12.61
N GLU A 13 16.49 -15.80 13.36
CA GLU A 13 17.40 -14.75 12.92
C GLU A 13 17.94 -15.10 11.53
N ALA A 14 17.86 -14.13 10.62
CA ALA A 14 18.35 -14.32 9.27
C ALA A 14 19.87 -14.57 9.33
N HIS A 15 20.34 -15.60 8.64
CA HIS A 15 21.78 -15.89 8.55
C HIS A 15 22.53 -14.63 8.08
N PRO A 16 23.64 -14.23 8.74
CA PRO A 16 24.28 -12.93 8.50
C PRO A 16 24.73 -12.75 7.05
N GLN A 17 25.09 -13.84 6.37
CA GLN A 17 25.53 -13.83 4.97
C GLN A 17 24.39 -13.96 3.94
N ARG A 18 23.12 -14.02 4.38
CA ARG A 18 21.98 -14.31 3.49
C ARG A 18 21.81 -13.27 2.40
N THR A 19 21.85 -11.98 2.74
CA THR A 19 21.63 -10.89 1.77
C THR A 19 22.72 -10.87 0.71
N ALA A 20 23.99 -10.92 1.12
CA ALA A 20 25.13 -10.97 0.22
C ALA A 20 25.08 -12.19 -0.72
N ALA A 21 24.70 -13.36 -0.20
CA ALA A 21 24.56 -14.57 -1.01
C ALA A 21 23.43 -14.47 -2.03
N LEU A 22 22.27 -13.90 -1.67
CA LEU A 22 21.15 -13.72 -2.60
C LEU A 22 21.49 -12.76 -3.75
N ILE A 23 22.23 -11.67 -3.45
CA ILE A 23 22.72 -10.73 -4.47
C ILE A 23 23.69 -11.45 -5.40
N SER A 24 24.70 -12.12 -4.84
CA SER A 24 25.71 -12.84 -5.62
C SER A 24 25.11 -13.93 -6.52
N ILE A 25 24.12 -14.70 -6.02
CA ILE A 25 23.42 -15.71 -6.81
C ILE A 25 22.69 -15.06 -8.00
N ARG A 26 21.99 -13.93 -7.79
CA ARG A 26 21.28 -13.22 -8.88
C ARG A 26 22.24 -12.74 -9.96
N GLU A 27 23.32 -12.07 -9.57
CA GLU A 27 24.32 -11.54 -10.51
C GLU A 27 24.97 -12.64 -11.34
N HIS A 28 25.36 -13.74 -10.69
CA HIS A 28 26.01 -14.85 -11.40
C HIS A 28 25.02 -15.62 -12.28
N VAL A 29 23.77 -15.78 -11.84
CA VAL A 29 22.71 -16.41 -12.66
C VAL A 29 22.35 -15.55 -13.87
N ALA A 30 22.29 -14.22 -13.72
CA ALA A 30 22.05 -13.31 -14.83
C ALA A 30 23.18 -13.36 -15.88
N ARG A 31 24.44 -13.55 -15.43
CA ARG A 31 25.61 -13.56 -16.31
C ARG A 31 25.91 -14.92 -16.96
N LEU A 32 25.75 -16.01 -16.22
CA LEU A 32 26.22 -17.36 -16.62
C LEU A 32 25.08 -18.37 -16.78
N GLY A 33 23.83 -17.95 -16.59
CA GLY A 33 22.68 -18.84 -16.55
C GLY A 33 22.55 -19.59 -15.23
N THR A 34 21.43 -20.29 -15.05
CA THR A 34 20.98 -20.78 -13.73
C THR A 34 21.93 -21.80 -13.09
N VAL A 35 22.49 -22.72 -13.86
CA VAL A 35 23.30 -23.83 -13.33
C VAL A 35 24.74 -23.37 -13.04
N GLU A 36 25.39 -22.76 -14.03
CA GLU A 36 26.77 -22.28 -13.89
C GLU A 36 26.86 -21.07 -12.96
N GLY A 37 25.86 -20.18 -12.98
CA GLY A 37 25.77 -19.04 -12.08
C GLY A 37 25.62 -19.43 -10.61
N GLN A 38 24.79 -20.43 -10.30
CA GLN A 38 24.67 -20.95 -8.93
C GLN A 38 25.95 -21.63 -8.45
N ARG A 39 26.68 -22.31 -9.34
CA ARG A 39 27.96 -22.95 -9.01
C ARG A 39 29.05 -21.91 -8.75
N ALA A 40 29.17 -20.90 -9.59
CA ALA A 40 30.13 -19.81 -9.41
C ALA A 40 29.83 -19.00 -8.13
N ALA A 41 28.57 -18.68 -7.86
CA ALA A 41 28.20 -18.00 -6.61
C ALA A 41 28.48 -18.85 -5.36
N ARG A 42 28.39 -20.18 -5.47
CA ARG A 42 28.65 -21.11 -4.35
C ARG A 42 30.09 -21.06 -3.86
N GLU A 43 31.05 -20.81 -4.75
CA GLU A 43 32.48 -20.75 -4.42
C GLU A 43 32.80 -19.59 -3.47
N LEU A 44 32.00 -18.52 -3.48
CA LEU A 44 32.14 -17.36 -2.59
C LEU A 44 31.63 -17.62 -1.16
N PHE A 45 30.85 -18.69 -0.96
CA PHE A 45 30.22 -19.00 0.33
C PHE A 45 30.43 -20.46 0.76
N PRO A 46 31.68 -20.96 0.90
CA PRO A 46 31.96 -22.38 1.15
C PRO A 46 31.45 -22.86 2.51
N ALA A 47 31.40 -21.98 3.51
CA ALA A 47 30.99 -22.28 4.89
C ALA A 47 29.48 -22.58 5.04
N ILE A 48 28.67 -22.30 4.03
CA ILE A 48 27.20 -22.44 4.12
C ILE A 48 26.80 -23.89 3.83
N GLY A 49 25.90 -24.46 4.63
CA GLY A 49 25.39 -25.81 4.42
C GLY A 49 24.57 -25.94 3.12
N LYS A 50 24.64 -27.10 2.47
CA LYS A 50 23.90 -27.42 1.23
C LYS A 50 22.38 -27.15 1.33
N PRO A 51 21.66 -27.52 2.41
CA PRO A 51 20.22 -27.26 2.51
C PRO A 51 19.87 -25.77 2.55
N THR A 52 20.70 -24.96 3.23
CA THR A 52 20.53 -23.51 3.31
C THR A 52 20.77 -22.86 1.96
N TRP A 53 21.82 -23.30 1.26
CA TRP A 53 22.16 -22.83 -0.08
C TRP A 53 21.04 -23.12 -1.11
N GLU A 54 20.54 -24.35 -1.14
CA GLU A 54 19.44 -24.74 -2.04
C GLU A 54 18.16 -23.95 -1.76
N GLY A 55 17.89 -23.66 -0.48
CA GLY A 55 16.81 -22.77 -0.06
C GLY A 55 16.93 -21.37 -0.67
N TRP A 56 18.13 -20.80 -0.68
CA TRP A 56 18.38 -19.46 -1.24
C TRP A 56 18.31 -19.45 -2.77
N CYS A 57 18.86 -20.46 -3.45
CA CYS A 57 18.69 -20.64 -4.89
C CYS A 57 17.21 -20.78 -5.29
N ARG A 58 16.38 -21.38 -4.43
CA ARG A 58 14.93 -21.45 -4.64
C ARG A 58 14.26 -20.09 -4.49
N VAL A 59 14.68 -19.29 -3.49
CA VAL A 59 14.17 -17.91 -3.29
C VAL A 59 14.48 -17.03 -4.51
N VAL A 60 15.70 -17.09 -5.06
CA VAL A 60 16.05 -16.32 -6.27
C VAL A 60 15.17 -16.73 -7.46
N ARG A 61 15.03 -18.04 -7.71
CA ARG A 61 14.16 -18.56 -8.79
C ARG A 61 12.69 -18.17 -8.65
N LEU A 62 12.19 -18.06 -7.41
CA LEU A 62 10.82 -17.63 -7.14
C LEU A 62 10.65 -16.10 -7.27
N GLY A 63 11.70 -15.33 -6.97
CA GLY A 63 11.73 -13.87 -7.19
C GLY A 63 11.72 -13.51 -8.68
N ASP A 64 12.48 -14.23 -9.50
CA ASP A 64 12.55 -14.01 -10.95
C ASP A 64 11.24 -14.38 -11.67
N ARG A 65 10.47 -15.35 -11.13
CA ARG A 65 9.14 -15.72 -11.66
C ARG A 65 8.03 -14.72 -11.30
N ALA A 66 8.32 -13.77 -10.42
CA ALA A 66 7.34 -12.82 -9.90
C ALA A 66 7.60 -11.39 -10.37
N ASP A 67 8.52 -11.15 -11.32
CA ASP A 67 8.99 -9.82 -11.73
C ASP A 67 9.24 -8.90 -10.52
N VAL A 68 9.84 -9.46 -9.46
CA VAL A 68 10.23 -8.68 -8.28
C VAL A 68 11.65 -8.20 -8.53
N GLU A 69 11.76 -6.97 -9.05
CA GLU A 69 13.03 -6.25 -9.08
C GLU A 69 13.71 -6.30 -7.70
N PRO A 70 15.05 -6.45 -7.66
CA PRO A 70 15.76 -6.47 -6.41
C PRO A 70 15.59 -5.12 -5.70
N LEU A 71 15.15 -5.19 -4.44
CA LEU A 71 15.10 -4.07 -3.51
C LEU A 71 16.54 -3.55 -3.31
N ALA A 72 17.01 -2.69 -4.20
CA ALA A 72 18.14 -1.82 -3.94
C ALA A 72 17.71 -0.92 -2.78
N GLU A 73 18.54 -0.85 -1.75
CA GLU A 73 18.45 0.12 -0.67
C GLU A 73 18.38 1.53 -1.28
N SER A 74 17.15 2.00 -1.49
CA SER A 74 16.88 3.38 -1.84
C SER A 74 15.62 3.76 -1.08
N PHE A 75 15.77 4.76 -0.22
CA PHE A 75 14.67 5.50 0.38
C PHE A 75 13.97 6.36 -0.68
N ALA A 76 13.48 5.73 -1.73
CA ALA A 76 12.62 6.32 -2.73
C ALA A 76 11.34 5.48 -2.73
N VAL A 77 10.30 6.01 -2.09
CA VAL A 77 8.92 5.59 -2.33
C VAL A 77 8.71 5.69 -3.84
N THR A 78 8.86 4.58 -4.55
CA THR A 78 8.39 4.45 -5.92
C THR A 78 6.88 4.35 -5.80
N THR A 79 6.26 5.53 -5.73
CA THR A 79 4.94 5.74 -6.28
C THR A 79 5.02 5.20 -7.70
N ARG A 80 4.54 3.97 -7.91
CA ARG A 80 4.08 3.58 -9.24
C ARG A 80 3.22 4.76 -9.71
N PRO A 81 3.49 5.36 -10.89
CA PRO A 81 2.58 6.36 -11.41
C PRO A 81 1.22 5.69 -11.43
N ILE A 82 0.32 6.16 -10.55
CA ILE A 82 -1.08 5.80 -10.60
C ILE A 82 -1.48 6.23 -11.99
N THR A 83 -1.66 5.27 -12.90
CA THR A 83 -2.26 5.55 -14.19
C THR A 83 -3.63 6.12 -13.80
N PRO A 84 -3.90 7.41 -14.05
CA PRO A 84 -5.22 7.92 -13.74
C PRO A 84 -6.19 7.03 -14.50
N ILE A 85 -7.18 6.47 -13.80
CA ILE A 85 -8.22 5.67 -14.42
C ILE A 85 -8.96 6.61 -15.37
N THR A 86 -8.51 6.70 -16.62
CA THR A 86 -9.20 7.33 -17.74
C THR A 86 -10.19 6.34 -18.33
N ALA A 87 -11.01 5.76 -17.45
CA ALA A 87 -12.27 5.17 -17.84
C ALA A 87 -13.34 6.06 -17.22
N GLY A 88 -14.30 6.51 -18.03
CA GLY A 88 -15.48 7.25 -17.60
C GLY A 88 -16.38 6.41 -16.71
N VAL A 89 -15.84 5.94 -15.60
CA VAL A 89 -16.59 5.45 -14.46
C VAL A 89 -17.16 6.70 -13.83
N GLU A 90 -18.45 6.91 -14.01
CA GLU A 90 -19.20 7.77 -13.10
C GLU A 90 -18.84 7.31 -11.69
N LEU A 91 -18.00 8.08 -11.01
CA LEU A 91 -17.82 8.00 -9.57
C LEU A 91 -19.15 8.51 -8.99
N ARG A 92 -20.20 7.69 -9.10
CA ARG A 92 -21.38 7.86 -8.27
C ARG A 92 -20.84 7.87 -6.86
N GLY A 93 -21.02 8.97 -6.15
CA GLY A 93 -20.43 9.27 -4.85
C GLY A 93 -20.94 8.39 -3.71
N PHE A 94 -21.13 7.10 -3.96
CA PHE A 94 -21.50 6.10 -2.98
C PHE A 94 -20.24 5.34 -2.52
N GLU A 95 -19.73 5.87 -1.41
CA GLU A 95 -19.14 5.19 -0.26
C GLU A 95 -18.05 4.14 -0.53
N PHE A 96 -16.81 4.62 -0.58
CA PHE A 96 -15.61 3.78 -0.47
C PHE A 96 -15.76 2.71 0.63
N ASP A 97 -16.29 3.10 1.80
CA ASP A 97 -16.51 2.22 2.93
C ASP A 97 -17.51 1.10 2.64
N GLN A 98 -18.61 1.39 1.93
CA GLN A 98 -19.57 0.38 1.51
C GLN A 98 -18.92 -0.66 0.58
N ARG A 99 -18.11 -0.21 -0.38
CA ARG A 99 -17.40 -1.10 -1.31
C ARG A 99 -16.37 -1.97 -0.59
N ILE A 100 -15.66 -1.41 0.39
CA ILE A 100 -14.76 -2.20 1.24
C ILE A 100 -15.54 -3.22 2.06
N ALA A 101 -16.68 -2.84 2.65
CA ALA A 101 -17.51 -3.75 3.43
C ALA A 101 -18.02 -4.94 2.59
N GLU A 102 -18.42 -4.69 1.34
CA GLU A 102 -18.82 -5.73 0.39
C GLU A 102 -17.65 -6.68 0.07
N MET A 103 -16.45 -6.15 -0.18
CA MET A 103 -15.25 -6.95 -0.43
C MET A 103 -14.86 -7.81 0.77
N ASP A 104 -14.93 -7.25 1.97
CA ASP A 104 -14.68 -7.97 3.22
C ASP A 104 -15.70 -9.10 3.45
N ALA A 105 -16.99 -8.82 3.20
CA ALA A 105 -18.05 -9.82 3.31
C ALA A 105 -17.82 -10.98 2.32
N ALA A 106 -17.47 -10.66 1.06
CA ALA A 106 -17.15 -11.66 0.06
C ALA A 106 -15.94 -12.51 0.45
N ALA A 107 -14.86 -11.88 0.95
CA ALA A 107 -13.68 -12.61 1.40
C ALA A 107 -13.98 -13.53 2.60
N ARG A 108 -14.82 -13.09 3.56
CA ARG A 108 -15.28 -13.93 4.67
C ARG A 108 -16.11 -15.12 4.18
N ALA A 109 -17.00 -14.91 3.22
CA ALA A 109 -17.75 -16.01 2.61
C ALA A 109 -16.82 -17.05 1.95
N LEU A 110 -15.76 -16.60 1.27
CA LEU A 110 -14.75 -17.52 0.71
C LEU A 110 -13.99 -18.30 1.78
N ILE A 111 -13.69 -17.70 2.94
CA ILE A 111 -13.09 -18.41 4.09
C ILE A 111 -14.03 -19.50 4.59
N ASP A 112 -15.32 -19.21 4.70
CA ASP A 112 -16.30 -20.18 5.19
C ASP A 112 -16.53 -21.33 4.21
N VAL A 113 -16.40 -21.10 2.91
CA VAL A 113 -16.38 -22.18 1.91
C VAL A 113 -15.09 -23.01 1.99
N ALA A 114 -13.93 -22.34 2.12
CA ALA A 114 -12.63 -23.00 2.12
C ALA A 114 -12.35 -23.77 3.41
N TRP A 115 -12.88 -23.31 4.54
CA TRP A 115 -12.66 -23.87 5.87
C TRP A 115 -13.94 -23.77 6.72
N PRO A 116 -14.97 -24.57 6.39
CA PRO A 116 -16.30 -24.41 6.97
C PRO A 116 -16.33 -24.65 8.48
N VAL A 117 -17.22 -23.89 9.13
CA VAL A 117 -17.59 -24.08 10.53
C VAL A 117 -18.65 -25.18 10.59
N ASP A 118 -18.43 -26.18 11.43
CA ASP A 118 -19.43 -27.20 11.72
C ASP A 118 -20.61 -26.54 12.49
N PRO A 119 -21.86 -26.65 11.99
CA PRO A 119 -23.01 -26.00 12.60
C PRO A 119 -23.33 -26.54 14.01
N GLU A 120 -23.04 -27.81 14.30
CA GLU A 120 -23.37 -28.44 15.58
C GLU A 120 -22.34 -28.08 16.66
N THR A 121 -21.05 -28.14 16.31
CA THR A 121 -19.96 -27.91 17.28
C THR A 121 -19.43 -26.48 17.28
N ARG A 122 -19.83 -25.65 16.30
CA ARG A 122 -19.30 -24.30 16.03
C ARG A 122 -17.77 -24.25 15.85
N ARG A 123 -17.11 -25.40 15.67
CA ARG A 123 -15.67 -25.50 15.45
C ARG A 123 -15.38 -25.57 13.95
N ARG A 124 -14.26 -25.01 13.53
CA ARG A 124 -13.78 -25.22 12.15
C ARG A 124 -13.16 -26.61 12.05
N GLY A 125 -13.61 -27.37 11.05
CA GLY A 125 -13.13 -28.72 10.78
C GLY A 125 -11.80 -28.72 10.03
N ARG A 126 -11.60 -29.72 9.17
CA ARG A 126 -10.44 -29.76 8.25
C ARG A 126 -10.61 -28.71 7.15
N VAL A 127 -9.52 -28.04 6.78
CA VAL A 127 -9.47 -27.15 5.61
C VAL A 127 -9.79 -27.96 4.35
N LYS A 128 -10.81 -27.52 3.59
CA LYS A 128 -11.25 -28.17 2.35
C LYS A 128 -10.47 -27.68 1.14
N ASN A 129 -10.19 -26.37 1.08
CA ASN A 129 -9.44 -25.76 -0.02
C ASN A 129 -8.38 -24.77 0.50
N PRO A 130 -7.13 -25.23 0.70
CA PRO A 130 -6.05 -24.38 1.20
C PRO A 130 -5.71 -23.19 0.30
N MET A 131 -5.83 -23.35 -1.02
CA MET A 131 -5.52 -22.29 -1.98
C MET A 131 -6.57 -21.18 -1.93
N LEU A 132 -7.85 -21.54 -1.84
CA LEU A 132 -8.93 -20.58 -1.68
C LEU A 132 -8.83 -19.84 -0.35
N LEU A 133 -8.52 -20.56 0.74
CA LEU A 133 -8.29 -19.96 2.06
C LEU A 133 -7.16 -18.92 2.03
N LYS A 134 -6.05 -19.25 1.36
CA LYS A 134 -4.92 -18.33 1.18
C LYS A 134 -5.33 -17.08 0.38
N ALA A 135 -6.07 -17.25 -0.72
CA ALA A 135 -6.54 -16.13 -1.53
C ALA A 135 -7.51 -15.23 -0.76
N ALA A 136 -8.43 -15.81 0.03
CA ALA A 136 -9.38 -15.07 0.83
C ALA A 136 -8.70 -14.25 1.94
N HIS A 137 -7.69 -14.81 2.62
CA HIS A 137 -6.88 -14.05 3.57
C HIS A 137 -6.06 -12.94 2.90
N ALA A 138 -5.54 -13.16 1.70
CA ALA A 138 -4.86 -12.12 0.94
C ALA A 138 -5.82 -10.97 0.57
N ALA A 139 -7.06 -11.29 0.20
CA ALA A 139 -8.09 -10.28 -0.06
C ALA A 139 -8.39 -9.44 1.20
N LEU A 140 -8.55 -10.06 2.37
CA LEU A 140 -8.73 -9.35 3.64
C LEU A 140 -7.55 -8.45 4.00
N ALA A 141 -6.31 -8.90 3.73
CA ALA A 141 -5.13 -8.08 3.96
C ALA A 141 -5.10 -6.86 3.02
N GLN A 142 -5.55 -7.02 1.78
CA GLN A 142 -5.63 -5.94 0.80
C GLN A 142 -6.70 -4.91 1.19
N THR A 143 -7.90 -5.35 1.57
CA THR A 143 -8.98 -4.44 2.01
C THR A 143 -8.57 -3.68 3.26
N ALA A 144 -7.97 -4.34 4.26
CA ALA A 144 -7.41 -3.66 5.43
C ALA A 144 -6.36 -2.61 5.05
N GLY A 145 -5.46 -2.94 4.11
CA GLY A 145 -4.48 -1.98 3.59
C GLY A 145 -5.12 -0.78 2.86
N LEU A 146 -6.23 -0.98 2.16
CA LEU A 146 -6.98 0.10 1.52
C LEU A 146 -7.65 1.01 2.54
N VAL A 147 -8.24 0.45 3.61
CA VAL A 147 -8.84 1.22 4.71
C VAL A 147 -7.80 2.12 5.37
N VAL A 148 -6.63 1.58 5.72
CA VAL A 148 -5.55 2.37 6.34
C VAL A 148 -5.14 3.54 5.45
N LYS A 149 -4.97 3.30 4.14
CA LYS A 149 -4.62 4.37 3.18
C LYS A 149 -5.72 5.42 3.06
N HIS A 150 -6.99 5.00 3.10
CA HIS A 150 -8.11 5.92 3.05
C HIS A 150 -8.16 6.81 4.30
N GLN A 151 -7.98 6.22 5.47
CA GLN A 151 -7.90 6.94 6.74
C GLN A 151 -6.69 7.89 6.80
N GLU A 152 -5.52 7.44 6.33
CA GLU A 152 -4.33 8.27 6.21
C GLU A 152 -4.56 9.46 5.27
N ALA A 153 -5.23 9.23 4.14
CA ALA A 153 -5.57 10.29 3.19
C ALA A 153 -6.55 11.30 3.79
N ALA A 154 -7.59 10.83 4.49
CA ALA A 154 -8.55 11.69 5.19
C ALA A 154 -7.85 12.54 6.27
N TRP A 155 -7.02 11.91 7.11
CA TRP A 155 -6.24 12.61 8.13
C TRP A 155 -5.26 13.63 7.51
N SER A 156 -4.56 13.26 6.44
CA SER A 156 -3.62 14.16 5.75
C SER A 156 -4.34 15.37 5.15
N TYR A 157 -5.55 15.16 4.63
CA TYR A 157 -6.39 16.21 4.08
C TYR A 157 -6.84 17.19 5.17
N GLU A 158 -7.37 16.68 6.29
CA GLU A 158 -7.75 17.49 7.46
C GLU A 158 -6.57 18.31 7.98
N ARG A 159 -5.41 17.67 8.19
CA ARG A 159 -4.18 18.38 8.62
C ARG A 159 -3.70 19.42 7.62
N CYS A 160 -3.94 19.21 6.33
CA CYS A 160 -3.59 20.17 5.30
C CYS A 160 -4.51 21.39 5.35
N LEU A 161 -5.81 21.18 5.58
CA LEU A 161 -6.78 22.27 5.77
C LEU A 161 -6.45 23.08 7.02
N GLU A 162 -6.23 22.42 8.17
CA GLU A 162 -5.86 23.10 9.42
C GLU A 162 -4.61 23.95 9.25
N ARG A 163 -3.56 23.42 8.59
CA ARG A 163 -2.34 24.19 8.32
C ARG A 163 -2.57 25.38 7.39
N MET A 164 -3.43 25.22 6.38
CA MET A 164 -3.76 26.33 5.48
C MET A 164 -4.52 27.43 6.23
N GLU A 165 -5.46 27.07 7.11
CA GLU A 165 -6.17 28.00 7.97
C GLU A 165 -5.20 28.75 8.89
N GLU A 166 -4.32 28.02 9.60
CA GLU A 166 -3.28 28.62 10.47
C GLU A 166 -2.36 29.60 9.70
N LEU A 167 -1.97 29.25 8.47
CA LEU A 167 -1.14 30.12 7.63
C LEU A 167 -1.87 31.39 7.23
N VAL A 168 -3.13 31.28 6.82
CA VAL A 168 -3.97 32.44 6.44
C VAL A 168 -4.21 33.34 7.64
N ASP A 169 -4.48 32.76 8.82
CA ASP A 169 -4.68 33.49 10.06
C ASP A 169 -3.41 34.23 10.49
N THR A 170 -2.26 33.54 10.46
CA THR A 170 -0.97 34.13 10.80
C THR A 170 -0.62 35.28 9.86
N ALA A 171 -0.75 35.07 8.55
CA ALA A 171 -0.51 36.11 7.55
C ALA A 171 -1.44 37.32 7.74
N SER A 172 -2.73 37.05 8.00
CA SER A 172 -3.72 38.11 8.25
C SER A 172 -3.44 38.88 9.53
N ALA A 173 -2.97 38.23 10.59
CA ALA A 173 -2.59 38.87 11.84
C ALA A 173 -1.37 39.79 11.67
N VAL A 174 -0.34 39.35 10.92
CA VAL A 174 0.84 40.16 10.60
C VAL A 174 0.45 41.39 9.78
N LEU A 175 -0.39 41.21 8.75
CA LEU A 175 -0.87 42.31 7.90
C LEU A 175 -1.71 43.33 8.67
N LYS A 176 -2.62 42.85 9.53
CA LYS A 176 -3.41 43.72 10.43
C LYS A 176 -2.51 44.48 11.41
N GLY A 177 -1.52 43.82 11.99
CA GLY A 177 -0.56 44.42 12.93
C GLY A 177 0.33 45.48 12.28
N ALA A 178 0.68 45.31 11.01
CA ALA A 178 1.45 46.29 10.23
C ALA A 178 0.62 47.53 9.84
N GLY A 179 -0.72 47.44 9.86
CA GLY A 179 -1.63 48.54 9.52
C GLY A 179 -1.71 48.89 8.03
N ASP A 180 -1.06 48.12 7.16
CA ASP A 180 -1.05 48.33 5.71
C ASP A 180 -2.33 47.77 5.07
N ARG A 181 -3.31 48.65 4.88
CA ARG A 181 -4.61 48.32 4.27
C ARG A 181 -4.49 47.98 2.78
N GLU A 182 -3.52 48.55 2.07
CA GLU A 182 -3.35 48.29 0.64
C GLU A 182 -2.81 46.89 0.42
N LEU A 183 -1.77 46.51 1.16
CA LEU A 183 -1.20 45.17 1.09
C LEU A 183 -2.19 44.10 1.57
N THR A 184 -2.97 44.40 2.61
CA THR A 184 -4.05 43.51 3.09
C THR A 184 -5.10 43.26 1.99
N GLY A 185 -5.52 44.32 1.28
CA GLY A 185 -6.47 44.20 0.17
C GLY A 185 -5.94 43.34 -0.98
N LYS A 186 -4.68 43.55 -1.38
CA LYS A 186 -4.02 42.75 -2.43
C LYS A 186 -3.90 41.28 -2.05
N PHE A 187 -3.59 40.99 -0.77
CA PHE A 187 -3.50 39.62 -0.27
C PHE A 187 -4.85 38.90 -0.30
N ILE A 188 -5.93 39.54 0.16
CA ILE A 188 -7.29 38.98 0.12
C ILE A 188 -7.73 38.72 -1.33
N GLN A 189 -7.46 39.66 -2.24
CA GLN A 189 -7.78 39.49 -3.66
C GLN A 189 -7.04 38.27 -4.25
N ALA A 190 -5.75 38.12 -3.97
CA ALA A 190 -4.96 36.98 -4.44
C ALA A 190 -5.49 35.63 -3.90
N LEU A 191 -5.98 35.60 -2.66
CA LEU A 191 -6.64 34.41 -2.11
C LEU A 191 -7.96 34.09 -2.83
N GLY A 192 -8.79 35.10 -3.12
CA GLY A 192 -10.02 34.91 -3.89
C GLY A 192 -9.76 34.42 -5.33
N GLU A 193 -8.71 34.92 -5.98
CA GLU A 193 -8.28 34.44 -7.30
C GLU A 193 -7.72 33.00 -7.25
N LEU A 194 -7.06 32.62 -6.16
CA LEU A 194 -6.62 31.24 -5.93
C LEU A 194 -7.82 30.31 -5.73
N GLU A 195 -8.79 30.72 -4.92
CA GLU A 195 -10.03 29.99 -4.70
C GLU A 195 -10.80 29.80 -6.01
N ALA A 196 -10.97 30.86 -6.81
CA ALA A 196 -11.64 30.78 -8.12
C ALA A 196 -10.95 29.81 -9.09
N ARG A 197 -9.62 29.72 -9.04
CA ARG A 197 -8.85 28.72 -9.83
C ARG A 197 -9.09 27.30 -9.32
N TRP A 198 -9.18 27.10 -8.01
CA TRP A 198 -9.46 25.78 -7.43
C TRP A 198 -10.92 25.34 -7.62
N ALA A 199 -11.86 26.28 -7.62
CA ALA A 199 -13.27 26.03 -7.92
C ALA A 199 -13.52 25.71 -9.41
N ASN A 200 -12.51 25.86 -10.28
CA ASN A 200 -12.57 25.43 -11.68
C ASN A 200 -11.95 24.03 -11.87
N PRO A 201 -12.75 22.95 -11.80
CA PRO A 201 -12.27 21.57 -11.89
C PRO A 201 -11.56 21.25 -13.22
N GLY A 202 -11.86 21.99 -14.30
CA GLY A 202 -11.20 21.84 -15.59
C GLY A 202 -9.71 22.22 -15.59
N HIS A 203 -9.27 22.99 -14.58
CA HIS A 203 -7.88 23.44 -14.47
C HIS A 203 -6.99 22.44 -13.72
N ARG A 204 -7.57 21.54 -12.92
CA ARG A 204 -6.84 20.58 -12.07
C ARG A 204 -6.68 19.20 -12.71
N TYR A 205 -7.55 18.84 -13.65
CA TYR A 205 -7.58 17.50 -14.25
C TYR A 205 -7.57 17.47 -15.80
N GLY A 206 -7.38 18.61 -16.46
CA GLY A 206 -7.50 18.73 -17.92
C GLY A 206 -8.96 18.74 -18.39
N ARG A 207 -9.22 19.22 -19.62
CA ARG A 207 -10.56 19.27 -20.22
C ARG A 207 -11.21 17.87 -20.16
N GLY A 208 -12.26 17.70 -19.35
CA GLY A 208 -13.06 16.47 -19.33
C GLY A 208 -13.62 16.03 -17.97
N VAL A 209 -13.12 16.57 -16.85
CA VAL A 209 -13.66 16.21 -15.52
C VAL A 209 -14.66 17.28 -15.07
N SER A 210 -15.95 17.00 -15.29
CA SER A 210 -17.04 17.75 -14.67
C SER A 210 -17.28 17.17 -13.27
N PRO A 211 -17.40 18.00 -12.21
CA PRO A 211 -17.84 17.49 -10.93
C PRO A 211 -19.28 17.02 -11.12
N ALA A 212 -19.58 15.81 -10.65
CA ALA A 212 -20.96 15.39 -10.49
C ALA A 212 -21.65 16.45 -9.62
N ARG A 213 -22.44 17.32 -10.23
CA ARG A 213 -23.37 18.17 -9.49
C ARG A 213 -24.21 17.22 -8.66
N ALA A 214 -24.32 17.51 -7.36
CA ALA A 214 -25.31 16.90 -6.50
C ALA A 214 -26.63 16.86 -7.26
N ALA A 215 -27.13 15.65 -7.53
CA ALA A 215 -28.46 15.50 -8.09
C ALA A 215 -29.43 16.13 -7.08
N PRO A 216 -30.35 17.02 -7.51
CA PRO A 216 -31.39 17.48 -6.61
C PRO A 216 -32.24 16.27 -6.21
N ASP A 217 -32.50 16.18 -4.91
CA ASP A 217 -33.40 15.19 -4.32
C ASP A 217 -34.73 15.17 -5.08
N PHE A 218 -35.13 13.98 -5.53
CA PHE A 218 -36.48 13.65 -5.99
C PHE A 218 -36.90 12.32 -5.36
#